data_AF-A0A5R2NET0-F1
#
_entry.id   AF-A0A5R2NET0-F1
#
_cell.length_a   1.000
_cell.length_b   1.000
_cell.length_c   1.000
_cell.angle_alpha   90.00
_cell.angle_beta   90.00
_cell.angle_gamma   90.00
#
_symmetry.space_group_name_H-M   'P 1'
#
loop_
_entity.id
_entity.type
_entity.pdbx_description
1 polymer ?
#
loop_
_entity_poly.entity_id
_entity_poly.type
_entity_poly.pdbx_seq_one_letter_code
_entity_poly.pdbx_strand_id
1 'polypeptide(L)'
;MNGVVEAENKGGLAPVGPTPISVSTGDLTANAEMEPDSACETYKLADHFLQGPNSLPTAALEKLKKTISPARMKRYLDLADGDLRLAVRLHTWNAAVAGSLLPTLHIAEITIRNVAMRRLAGKYGRQWYRSTDLLDYRLGKSNLAQQLTDAYQSEIDKGRRGDLSDYITSELTFGFWVNVFTKKFHPHLWKAEL
;
A
#
# COMPACT_ATOMS: atom_id res chain seq x y z
N MET A 1 43.67 17.25 39.23
CA MET A 1 42.63 16.21 39.21
C MET A 1 41.48 16.74 38.39
N ASN A 2 41.30 16.19 37.19
CA ASN A 2 40.33 16.63 36.20
C ASN A 2 38.94 16.11 36.59
N GLY A 3 37.98 17.02 36.81
CA GLY A 3 36.56 16.69 36.95
C GLY A 3 35.84 16.96 35.64
N VAL A 4 35.44 15.90 34.95
CA VAL A 4 34.69 15.92 33.69
C VAL A 4 33.24 16.35 33.96
N VAL A 5 32.72 17.23 33.12
CA VAL A 5 31.33 17.71 33.10
C VAL A 5 30.48 16.66 32.38
N GLU A 6 29.55 16.01 33.08
CA GLU A 6 28.50 15.19 32.46
C GLU A 6 27.28 16.07 32.16
N ALA A 7 26.99 16.27 30.89
CA ALA A 7 25.78 16.93 30.42
C ALA A 7 24.64 15.92 30.32
N GLU A 8 23.61 16.07 31.15
CA GLU A 8 22.35 15.34 31.05
C GLU A 8 21.63 15.66 29.73
N ASN A 9 21.40 14.65 28.89
CA ASN A 9 20.63 14.76 27.67
C ASN A 9 19.13 14.77 28.02
N LYS A 10 18.54 15.96 28.13
CA LYS A 10 17.08 16.13 28.27
C LYS A 10 16.40 15.73 26.97
N GLY A 11 15.85 14.52 26.92
CA GLY A 11 15.07 14.01 25.79
C GLY A 11 13.91 14.93 25.43
N GLY A 12 13.98 15.56 24.27
CA GLY A 12 12.89 16.35 23.70
C GLY A 12 11.71 15.47 23.28
N LEU A 13 10.49 15.96 23.48
CA LEU A 13 9.26 15.31 23.00
C LEU A 13 9.26 15.16 21.47
N ALA A 14 8.79 14.00 20.99
CA ALA A 14 8.58 13.74 19.58
C ALA A 14 7.53 14.72 18.99
N PRO A 15 7.70 15.17 17.74
CA PRO A 15 6.78 16.12 17.10
C PRO A 15 5.39 15.51 16.92
N VAL A 16 4.39 16.25 17.37
CA VAL A 16 2.96 15.92 17.24
C VAL A 16 2.58 15.92 15.76
N GLY A 17 2.05 14.81 15.26
CA GLY A 17 1.49 14.75 13.90
C GLY A 17 0.25 15.64 13.76
N PRO A 18 -0.12 16.06 12.53
CA PRO A 18 -1.29 16.89 12.31
C PRO A 18 -2.58 16.14 12.68
N THR A 19 -3.55 16.88 13.20
CA THR A 19 -4.87 16.37 13.60
C THR A 19 -5.60 15.70 12.42
N PRO A 20 -6.29 14.56 12.64
CA PRO A 20 -7.11 13.93 11.61
C PRO A 20 -8.20 14.88 11.09
N ILE A 21 -8.58 14.69 9.83
CA ILE A 21 -9.65 15.41 9.15
C ILE A 21 -10.94 15.36 9.99
N SER A 22 -11.46 16.55 10.30
CA SER A 22 -12.72 16.78 11.00
C SER A 22 -13.88 16.10 10.29
N VAL A 23 -14.51 15.14 10.97
CA VAL A 23 -15.86 14.67 10.64
C VAL A 23 -16.83 15.78 11.05
N SER A 24 -17.79 16.07 10.18
CA SER A 24 -18.83 17.09 10.31
C SER A 24 -19.44 17.18 11.72
N THR A 25 -19.56 18.40 12.24
CA THR A 25 -20.07 18.85 13.55
C THR A 25 -21.56 18.56 13.81
N GLY A 26 -22.09 17.43 13.31
CA GLY A 26 -23.51 17.09 13.39
C GLY A 26 -23.95 16.21 14.56
N ASP A 27 -23.05 15.43 15.18
CA ASP A 27 -23.48 14.30 16.04
C ASP A 27 -22.92 14.29 17.47
N LEU A 28 -22.40 15.40 17.99
CA LEU A 28 -21.91 15.45 19.37
C LEU A 28 -23.06 15.67 20.35
N THR A 29 -23.70 14.58 20.77
CA THR A 29 -24.44 14.57 22.04
C THR A 29 -23.44 14.71 23.20
N ALA A 30 -23.76 15.60 24.13
CA ALA A 30 -22.90 15.97 25.24
C ALA A 30 -22.63 14.77 26.18
N ASN A 31 -21.39 14.70 26.68
CA ASN A 31 -20.87 13.78 27.70
C ASN A 31 -20.55 12.35 27.26
N ALA A 32 -19.76 12.18 26.19
CA ALA A 32 -18.95 10.99 26.03
C ALA A 32 -17.58 11.24 26.68
N GLU A 33 -17.35 10.70 27.88
CA GLU A 33 -15.99 10.41 28.34
C GLU A 33 -15.32 9.55 27.26
N MET A 34 -14.31 10.13 26.61
CA MET A 34 -13.57 9.47 25.55
C MET A 34 -12.57 8.50 26.18
N GLU A 35 -13.05 7.32 26.58
CA GLU A 35 -12.19 6.16 26.76
C GLU A 35 -11.63 5.77 25.37
N PRO A 36 -10.31 5.63 25.19
CA PRO A 36 -9.72 5.34 23.90
C PRO A 36 -9.87 3.85 23.55
N ASP A 37 -11.10 3.38 23.34
CA ASP A 37 -11.43 2.01 22.88
C ASP A 37 -11.16 1.80 21.38
N SER A 38 -10.24 2.57 20.81
CA SER A 38 -9.99 2.63 19.37
C SER A 38 -8.89 1.66 18.97
N ALA A 39 -9.28 0.43 18.62
CA ALA A 39 -8.47 -0.63 18.00
C ALA A 39 -7.27 -1.17 18.83
N CYS A 40 -6.64 -0.37 19.67
CA CYS A 40 -5.47 -0.73 20.46
C CYS A 40 -5.80 -1.81 21.48
N GLU A 41 -6.96 -1.76 22.13
CA GLU A 41 -7.42 -2.83 23.03
C GLU A 41 -7.75 -4.12 22.28
N THR A 42 -8.44 -4.04 21.15
CA THR A 42 -8.74 -5.20 20.29
C THR A 42 -7.44 -5.87 19.81
N TYR A 43 -6.44 -5.07 19.43
CA TYR A 43 -5.13 -5.58 19.06
C TYR A 43 -4.37 -6.15 20.26
N LYS A 44 -4.43 -5.52 21.44
CA LYS A 44 -3.81 -6.07 22.66
C LYS A 44 -4.46 -7.38 23.11
N LEU A 45 -5.77 -7.53 22.98
CA LEU A 45 -6.51 -8.76 23.29
C LEU A 45 -6.22 -9.86 22.27
N ALA A 46 -6.20 -9.55 20.98
CA ALA A 46 -5.80 -10.48 19.93
C ALA A 46 -4.33 -10.89 20.07
N ASP A 47 -3.46 -9.94 20.42
CA ASP A 47 -2.05 -10.17 20.72
C ASP A 47 -1.90 -11.02 21.98
N HIS A 48 -2.67 -10.80 23.04
CA HIS A 48 -2.72 -11.65 24.24
C HIS A 48 -3.10 -13.11 23.90
N PHE A 49 -4.04 -13.31 22.98
CA PHE A 49 -4.43 -14.65 22.50
C PHE A 49 -3.31 -15.32 21.68
N LEU A 50 -2.57 -14.55 20.88
CA LEU A 50 -1.37 -15.01 20.17
C LEU A 50 -0.18 -15.24 21.12
N GLN A 51 -0.09 -14.47 22.21
CA GLN A 51 0.95 -14.49 23.24
C GLN A 51 0.85 -15.65 24.24
N GLY A 52 -0.20 -16.49 24.16
CA GLY A 52 -0.32 -17.65 25.04
C GLY A 52 0.97 -18.49 25.03
N PRO A 53 1.67 -18.70 26.17
CA PRO A 53 3.02 -19.29 26.20
C PRO A 53 3.16 -20.69 25.59
N ASN A 54 2.02 -21.36 25.32
CA ASN A 54 1.92 -22.67 24.66
C ASN A 54 1.38 -22.64 23.22
N SER A 55 1.16 -21.48 22.59
CA SER A 55 0.48 -21.39 21.29
C SER A 55 1.33 -21.90 20.11
N LEU A 56 2.66 -21.77 20.18
CA LEU A 56 3.59 -22.24 19.15
C LEU A 56 4.77 -23.01 19.77
N PRO A 57 4.96 -24.31 19.42
CA PRO A 57 6.07 -25.10 19.92
C PRO A 57 7.42 -24.59 19.38
N THR A 58 8.49 -24.70 20.17
CA THR A 58 9.84 -24.22 19.81
C THR A 58 10.34 -24.79 18.47
N ALA A 59 10.00 -26.05 18.17
CA ALA A 59 10.31 -26.66 16.88
C ALA A 59 9.68 -25.92 15.68
N ALA A 60 8.47 -25.38 15.85
CA ALA A 60 7.81 -24.57 14.82
C ALA A 60 8.47 -23.21 14.65
N LEU A 61 8.92 -22.58 15.75
CA LEU A 61 9.67 -21.31 15.70
C LEU A 61 11.00 -21.46 14.95
N GLU A 62 11.74 -22.53 15.23
CA GLU A 62 13.00 -22.82 14.52
C GLU A 62 12.78 -23.13 13.04
N LYS A 63 11.66 -23.77 12.69
CA LYS A 63 11.28 -23.98 11.29
C LYS A 63 10.95 -22.64 10.61
N LEU A 64 10.17 -21.77 11.24
CA LEU A 64 9.85 -20.43 10.72
C LEU A 64 11.10 -19.58 10.51
N LYS A 65 12.03 -19.61 11.47
CA LYS A 65 13.34 -18.95 11.38
C LYS A 65 14.12 -19.40 10.14
N LYS A 66 14.09 -20.69 9.80
CA LYS A 66 14.76 -21.25 8.61
C LYS A 66 14.04 -20.89 7.31
N THR A 67 12.73 -20.71 7.33
CA THR A 67 11.94 -20.34 6.14
C THR A 67 12.05 -18.84 5.81
N ILE A 68 12.15 -17.98 6.82
CA ILE A 68 12.33 -16.54 6.63
C ILE A 68 13.80 -16.26 6.29
N SER A 69 14.05 -15.30 5.39
CA SER A 69 15.43 -14.98 5.01
C SER A 69 16.25 -14.50 6.23
N PRO A 70 17.53 -14.90 6.36
CA PRO A 70 18.35 -14.57 7.54
C PRO A 70 18.43 -13.06 7.81
N ALA A 71 18.54 -12.24 6.76
CA ALA A 71 18.59 -10.79 6.89
C ALA A 71 17.28 -10.19 7.46
N ARG A 72 16.12 -10.73 7.08
CA ARG A 72 14.83 -10.28 7.62
C ARG A 72 14.68 -10.66 9.08
N MET A 73 15.00 -11.91 9.42
CA MET A 73 14.88 -12.40 10.79
C MET A 73 15.87 -11.71 11.74
N LYS A 74 17.10 -11.46 11.28
CA LYS A 74 18.13 -10.73 12.06
C LYS A 74 17.60 -9.40 12.59
N ARG A 75 16.94 -8.60 11.75
CA ARG A 75 16.35 -7.32 12.17
C ARG A 75 15.39 -7.47 13.36
N TYR A 76 14.58 -8.52 13.38
CA TYR A 76 13.63 -8.74 14.47
C TYR A 76 14.29 -9.38 15.70
N LEU A 77 15.32 -10.21 15.53
CA LEU A 77 16.13 -10.74 16.64
C LEU A 77 16.91 -9.64 17.34
N ASP A 78 17.50 -8.71 16.60
CA ASP A 78 18.21 -7.55 17.14
C ASP A 78 17.26 -6.65 17.95
N LEU A 79 16.00 -6.50 17.52
CA LEU A 79 14.95 -5.76 18.24
C LEU A 79 14.38 -6.53 19.45
N ALA A 80 14.58 -7.84 19.49
CA ALA A 80 14.03 -8.73 20.51
C ALA A 80 15.10 -9.23 21.50
N ASP A 81 16.29 -8.63 21.49
CA ASP A 81 17.44 -9.04 22.32
C ASP A 81 17.75 -10.54 22.23
N GLY A 82 17.58 -11.13 21.03
CA GLY A 82 17.81 -12.54 20.78
C GLY A 82 16.65 -13.49 21.13
N ASP A 83 15.54 -13.00 21.68
CA ASP A 83 14.33 -13.80 21.90
C ASP A 83 13.66 -14.14 20.56
N LEU A 84 13.80 -15.40 20.15
CA LEU A 84 13.24 -15.90 18.89
C LEU A 84 11.70 -15.82 18.84
N ARG A 85 11.01 -16.05 19.96
CA ARG A 85 9.55 -16.02 20.01
C ARG A 85 9.05 -14.60 19.81
N LEU A 86 9.66 -13.64 20.50
CA LEU A 86 9.37 -12.23 20.33
C LEU A 86 9.73 -11.73 18.92
N ALA A 87 10.86 -12.15 18.36
CA ALA A 87 11.27 -11.79 17.00
C ALA A 87 10.28 -12.28 15.93
N VAL A 88 9.83 -13.55 16.03
CA VAL A 88 8.81 -14.10 15.12
C VAL A 88 7.49 -13.34 15.26
N ARG A 89 7.10 -12.95 16.48
CA ARG A 89 5.89 -12.17 16.74
C ARG A 89 5.96 -10.77 16.14
N LEU A 90 7.08 -10.07 16.29
CA LEU A 90 7.28 -8.75 15.66
C LEU A 90 7.22 -8.86 14.14
N HIS A 91 7.77 -9.93 13.57
CA HIS A 91 7.69 -10.20 12.14
C HIS A 91 6.24 -10.42 11.66
N THR A 92 5.47 -11.26 12.34
CA THR A 92 4.07 -11.55 11.98
C THR A 92 3.18 -10.32 12.18
N TRP A 93 3.41 -9.53 13.21
CA TRP A 93 2.71 -8.27 13.43
C TRP A 93 2.98 -7.27 12.30
N ASN A 94 4.24 -7.08 11.90
CA ASN A 94 4.57 -6.24 10.76
C ASN A 94 3.90 -6.74 9.45
N ALA A 95 3.87 -8.06 9.24
CA ALA A 95 3.17 -8.65 8.11
C ALA A 95 1.64 -8.40 8.16
N ALA A 96 1.03 -8.46 9.34
CA ALA A 96 -0.40 -8.18 9.54
C ALA A 96 -0.73 -6.70 9.28
N VAL A 97 0.09 -5.78 9.77
CA VAL A 97 -0.04 -4.34 9.49
C VAL A 97 0.09 -4.08 8.00
N ALA A 98 1.11 -4.64 7.34
CA ALA A 98 1.27 -4.52 5.89
C ALA A 98 0.06 -5.10 5.13
N GLY A 99 -0.44 -6.26 5.57
CA GLY A 99 -1.62 -6.91 5.00
C GLY A 99 -2.90 -6.08 5.17
N SER A 100 -3.05 -5.35 6.27
CA SER A 100 -4.21 -4.49 6.54
C SER A 100 -4.37 -3.34 5.54
N LEU A 101 -3.29 -2.97 4.84
CA LEU A 101 -3.32 -1.93 3.81
C LEU A 101 -3.82 -2.45 2.45
N LEU A 102 -3.84 -3.76 2.23
CA LEU A 102 -4.22 -4.36 0.93
C LEU A 102 -5.67 -4.04 0.51
N PRO A 103 -6.69 -4.09 1.39
CA PRO A 103 -8.05 -3.73 1.00
C PRO A 103 -8.18 -2.26 0.56
N THR A 104 -7.54 -1.35 1.29
CA THR A 104 -7.53 0.08 0.96
C THR A 104 -6.81 0.34 -0.36
N LEU A 105 -5.67 -0.32 -0.58
CA LEU A 105 -4.93 -0.23 -1.84
C LEU A 105 -5.76 -0.77 -3.02
N HIS A 106 -6.47 -1.89 -2.83
CA HIS A 106 -7.35 -2.48 -3.84
C HIS A 106 -8.46 -1.52 -4.28
N ILE A 107 -9.13 -0.86 -3.33
CA ILE A 107 -10.18 0.13 -3.62
C ILE A 107 -9.58 1.33 -4.36
N ALA A 108 -8.42 1.82 -3.92
CA ALA A 108 -7.74 2.94 -4.58
C ALA A 108 -7.34 2.58 -6.03
N GLU A 109 -6.80 1.38 -6.25
CA GLU A 109 -6.42 0.87 -7.56
C GLU A 109 -7.61 0.85 -8.53
N ILE A 110 -8.73 0.22 -8.14
CA ILE A 110 -9.95 0.16 -8.96
C ILE A 110 -10.46 1.56 -9.28
N THR A 111 -10.50 2.45 -8.28
CA THR A 111 -11.03 3.80 -8.44
C THR A 111 -10.20 4.63 -9.41
N ILE A 112 -8.88 4.66 -9.21
CA ILE A 112 -7.92 5.41 -10.04
C ILE A 112 -7.96 4.91 -11.48
N ARG A 113 -7.97 3.58 -11.66
CA ARG A 113 -8.04 2.92 -12.96
C ARG A 113 -9.34 3.25 -13.70
N ASN A 114 -10.48 3.19 -13.03
CA ASN A 114 -11.77 3.52 -13.63
C ASN A 114 -11.85 5.00 -14.05
N VAL A 115 -11.31 5.91 -13.23
CA VAL A 115 -11.23 7.34 -13.57
C VAL A 115 -10.33 7.56 -14.79
N ALA A 116 -9.15 6.95 -14.81
CA ALA A 116 -8.21 7.04 -15.91
C ALA A 116 -8.81 6.48 -17.22
N MET A 117 -9.44 5.31 -17.15
CA MET A 117 -10.09 4.70 -18.30
C MET A 117 -11.16 5.61 -18.90
N ARG A 118 -12.06 6.18 -18.08
CA ARG A 118 -13.08 7.12 -18.58
C ARG A 118 -12.47 8.32 -19.28
N ARG A 119 -11.38 8.89 -18.74
CA ARG A 119 -10.68 10.02 -19.35
C ARG A 119 -9.97 9.64 -20.65
N LEU A 120 -9.32 8.48 -20.67
CA LEU A 120 -8.68 7.94 -21.87
C LEU A 120 -9.71 7.66 -22.97
N ALA A 121 -10.82 7.00 -22.64
CA ALA A 121 -11.89 6.71 -23.58
C ALA A 121 -12.56 7.99 -24.09
N GLY A 122 -12.76 8.99 -23.23
CA GLY A 122 -13.31 10.29 -23.64
C GLY A 122 -12.39 11.04 -24.61
N LYS A 123 -11.07 10.91 -24.46
CA LYS A 123 -10.09 11.59 -25.31
C LYS A 123 -9.74 10.83 -26.59
N TYR A 124 -9.54 9.52 -26.48
CA TYR A 124 -8.98 8.67 -27.53
C TYR A 124 -10.03 7.74 -28.17
N GLY A 125 -11.29 7.83 -27.74
CA GLY A 125 -12.39 7.00 -28.22
C GLY A 125 -12.48 5.65 -27.50
N ARG A 126 -13.50 4.86 -27.86
CA ARG A 126 -13.80 3.57 -27.21
C ARG A 126 -12.64 2.58 -27.24
N GLN A 127 -11.89 2.55 -28.33
CA GLN A 127 -10.68 1.72 -28.48
C GLN A 127 -9.41 2.51 -28.18
N TRP A 128 -9.40 3.27 -27.07
CA TRP A 128 -8.29 4.13 -26.65
C TRP A 128 -6.93 3.41 -26.66
N TYR A 129 -6.92 2.11 -26.36
CA TYR A 129 -5.75 1.24 -26.32
C TYR A 129 -5.08 1.03 -27.68
N ARG A 130 -5.74 1.40 -28.79
CA ARG A 130 -5.18 1.37 -30.16
C ARG A 130 -4.75 2.75 -30.67
N SER A 131 -4.90 3.81 -29.87
CA SER A 131 -4.58 5.16 -30.32
C SER A 131 -3.07 5.31 -30.51
N THR A 132 -2.65 5.65 -31.73
CA THR A 132 -1.25 5.96 -32.06
C THR A 132 -0.75 7.20 -31.33
N ASP A 133 -1.61 8.21 -31.10
CA ASP A 133 -1.26 9.38 -30.28
C ASP A 133 -0.86 8.94 -28.86
N LEU A 134 -1.64 8.04 -28.25
CA LEU A 134 -1.32 7.49 -26.94
C LEU A 134 -0.05 6.62 -26.98
N LEU A 135 0.01 5.66 -27.90
CA LEU A 135 1.08 4.67 -27.97
C LEU A 135 2.42 5.31 -28.33
N ASP A 136 2.48 6.10 -29.40
CA ASP A 136 3.74 6.58 -29.96
C ASP A 136 4.25 7.82 -29.24
N TYR A 137 3.37 8.80 -29.00
CA TYR A 137 3.78 10.09 -28.48
C TYR A 137 3.81 10.14 -26.96
N ARG A 138 2.96 9.35 -26.29
CA ARG A 138 2.73 9.48 -24.84
C ARG A 138 3.18 8.29 -24.04
N LEU A 139 3.23 7.10 -24.62
CA LEU A 139 3.79 5.91 -23.99
C LEU A 139 5.12 5.47 -24.61
N GLY A 140 5.40 5.84 -25.87
CA GLY A 140 6.42 5.23 -26.73
C GLY A 140 7.88 5.30 -26.28
N LYS A 141 8.21 6.17 -25.32
CA LYS A 141 9.56 6.21 -24.70
C LYS A 141 9.66 5.43 -23.38
N SER A 142 8.62 4.68 -23.01
CA SER A 142 8.53 4.00 -21.71
C SER A 142 8.05 2.56 -21.87
N ASN A 143 8.42 1.70 -20.92
CA ASN A 143 7.93 0.32 -20.83
C ASN A 143 6.39 0.21 -20.75
N LEU A 144 5.69 1.33 -20.55
CA LEU A 144 4.23 1.38 -20.50
C LEU A 144 3.57 1.13 -21.86
N ALA A 145 4.21 1.54 -22.97
CA ALA A 145 3.71 1.21 -24.31
C ALA A 145 3.76 -0.31 -24.53
N GLN A 146 4.86 -0.94 -24.14
CA GLN A 146 5.00 -2.39 -24.22
C GLN A 146 3.96 -3.09 -23.32
N GLN A 147 3.77 -2.65 -22.07
CA GLN A 147 2.74 -3.21 -21.18
C GLN A 147 1.33 -3.14 -21.79
N LEU A 148 0.99 -2.03 -22.46
CA LEU A 148 -0.31 -1.87 -23.11
C LEU A 148 -0.45 -2.80 -24.33
N THR A 149 0.61 -2.92 -25.14
CA THR A 149 0.65 -3.83 -26.28
C THR A 149 0.56 -5.29 -25.84
N ASP A 150 1.27 -5.67 -24.78
CA ASP A 150 1.28 -7.02 -24.22
C ASP A 150 -0.10 -7.39 -23.65
N ALA A 151 -0.73 -6.47 -22.91
CA ALA A 151 -2.10 -6.67 -22.43
C ALA A 151 -3.09 -6.83 -23.58
N TYR A 152 -3.00 -5.98 -24.61
CA TYR A 152 -3.83 -6.14 -25.80
C TYR A 152 -3.61 -7.50 -26.48
N GLN A 153 -2.36 -7.93 -26.67
CA GLN A 153 -2.04 -9.19 -27.32
C GLN A 153 -2.52 -10.39 -26.51
N SER A 154 -2.33 -10.37 -25.19
CA SER A 154 -2.81 -11.39 -24.25
C SER A 154 -4.32 -11.59 -24.35
N GLU A 155 -5.10 -10.51 -24.44
CA GLU A 155 -6.56 -10.61 -24.61
C GLU A 155 -6.97 -11.15 -25.99
N ILE A 156 -6.20 -10.84 -27.04
CA ILE A 156 -6.41 -11.40 -28.39
C ILE A 156 -6.11 -12.90 -28.43
N ASP A 157 -5.04 -13.33 -27.76
CA ASP A 157 -4.61 -14.73 -27.66
C ASP A 157 -5.59 -15.57 -26.85
N LYS A 158 -6.25 -14.97 -25.85
CA LYS A 158 -7.42 -15.55 -25.15
C LYS A 158 -8.67 -15.65 -26.04
N GLY A 159 -8.60 -15.21 -27.29
CA GLY A 159 -9.70 -15.28 -28.26
C GLY A 159 -10.73 -14.17 -28.13
N ARG A 160 -10.51 -13.14 -27.29
CA ARG A 160 -11.48 -12.05 -27.12
C ARG A 160 -11.53 -11.15 -28.35
N ARG A 161 -12.72 -10.66 -28.69
CA ARG A 161 -12.98 -9.79 -29.84
C ARG A 161 -13.91 -8.65 -29.44
N GLY A 162 -13.89 -7.57 -30.22
CA GLY A 162 -14.73 -6.39 -29.99
C GLY A 162 -14.07 -5.33 -29.13
N ASP A 163 -14.83 -4.74 -28.22
CA ASP A 163 -14.35 -3.74 -27.26
C ASP A 163 -13.58 -4.45 -26.14
N LEU A 164 -12.26 -4.25 -26.12
CA LEU A 164 -11.37 -4.86 -25.14
C LEU A 164 -11.01 -3.90 -24.00
N SER A 165 -11.64 -2.72 -23.94
CA SER A 165 -11.28 -1.67 -22.98
C SER A 165 -11.25 -2.21 -21.56
N ASP A 166 -12.33 -2.85 -21.09
CA ASP A 166 -12.41 -3.31 -19.70
C ASP A 166 -11.40 -4.42 -19.38
N TYR A 167 -11.17 -5.34 -20.33
CA TYR A 167 -10.22 -6.45 -20.20
C TYR A 167 -8.78 -5.95 -20.12
N ILE A 168 -8.37 -5.12 -21.08
CA ILE A 168 -7.04 -4.49 -21.09
C ILE A 168 -6.86 -3.64 -19.85
N THR A 169 -7.92 -2.92 -19.46
CA THR A 169 -7.88 -2.12 -18.25
C THR A 169 -7.48 -3.05 -17.10
N SER A 170 -8.02 -4.28 -17.02
CA SER A 170 -7.82 -5.22 -15.90
C SER A 170 -6.52 -5.97 -15.87
N GLU A 171 -5.88 -6.07 -17.01
CA GLU A 171 -4.59 -6.71 -17.12
C GLU A 171 -3.44 -5.74 -16.78
N LEU A 172 -3.67 -4.43 -16.92
CA LEU A 172 -2.67 -3.41 -16.61
C LEU A 172 -2.48 -3.22 -15.10
N THR A 173 -1.21 -3.23 -14.69
CA THR A 173 -0.80 -3.11 -13.28
C THR A 173 -1.15 -1.74 -12.68
N PHE A 174 -1.29 -1.67 -11.35
CA PHE A 174 -1.42 -0.40 -10.62
C PHE A 174 -0.34 0.64 -11.02
N GLY A 175 0.90 0.19 -11.20
CA GLY A 175 2.01 1.06 -11.60
C GLY A 175 1.79 1.72 -12.97
N PHE A 176 1.15 1.04 -13.92
CA PHE A 176 0.74 1.65 -15.17
C PHE A 176 -0.22 2.82 -14.93
N TRP A 177 -1.26 2.59 -14.13
CA TRP A 177 -2.30 3.59 -13.88
C TRP A 177 -1.76 4.82 -13.17
N VAL A 178 -0.89 4.66 -12.17
CA VAL A 178 -0.23 5.80 -11.51
C VAL A 178 0.54 6.66 -12.51
N ASN A 179 1.18 6.04 -13.51
CA ASN A 179 1.91 6.80 -14.54
C ASN A 179 1.00 7.70 -15.40
N VAL A 180 -0.27 7.31 -15.59
CA VAL A 180 -1.26 8.12 -16.32
C VAL A 180 -1.59 9.43 -15.59
N PHE A 181 -1.34 9.54 -14.28
CA PHE A 181 -1.55 10.76 -13.49
C PHE A 181 -0.30 11.65 -13.38
N THR A 182 0.80 11.28 -14.03
CA THR A 182 2.04 12.06 -13.96
C THR A 182 1.96 13.36 -14.77
N LYS A 183 2.91 14.28 -14.52
CA LYS A 183 3.05 15.55 -15.27
C LYS A 183 3.07 15.35 -16.79
N LYS A 184 3.54 14.20 -17.27
CA LYS A 184 3.54 13.84 -18.69
C LYS A 184 2.13 13.89 -19.27
N PHE A 185 1.13 13.41 -18.54
CA PHE A 185 -0.26 13.34 -18.97
C PHE A 185 -1.09 14.58 -18.64
N HIS A 186 -0.64 15.38 -17.67
CA HIS A 186 -1.36 16.53 -17.14
C HIS A 186 -1.92 17.49 -18.21
N PRO A 187 -1.13 18.08 -19.14
CA PRO A 187 -1.63 19.10 -20.07
C PRO A 187 -2.73 18.62 -21.02
N HIS A 188 -2.84 17.31 -21.19
CA HIS A 188 -3.59 16.71 -22.29
C HIS A 188 -4.78 15.87 -21.82
N LEU A 189 -4.67 15.24 -20.64
CA LEU A 189 -5.70 14.34 -20.11
C LEU A 189 -6.40 14.95 -18.88
N TRP A 190 -5.70 15.82 -18.14
CA TRP A 190 -6.15 16.32 -16.83
C TRP A 190 -6.33 17.83 -16.78
N LYS A 191 -5.75 18.58 -17.73
CA LYS A 191 -6.10 19.98 -17.92
C LYS A 191 -7.55 20.02 -18.39
N ALA A 192 -8.43 20.52 -17.52
CA ALA A 192 -9.79 20.82 -17.91
C ALA A 192 -9.76 21.89 -19.01
N GLU A 193 -10.59 21.73 -20.04
CA GLU A 193 -11.23 22.90 -20.63
C GLU A 193 -12.17 23.42 -19.54
N LEU A 194 -11.65 24.29 -18.68
CA LEU A 194 -12.45 25.18 -17.84
C LEU A 194 -12.63 26.48 -18.62
#